data_AF-U9UMA3-F1
#
_entry.id   AF-U9UMA3-F1
#
_cell.length_a   1.000
_cell.length_b   1.000
_cell.length_c   1.000
_cell.angle_alpha   90.00
_cell.angle_beta   90.00
_cell.angle_gamma   90.00
#
_symmetry.space_group_name_H-M   'P 1'
#
loop_
_entity.id
_entity.type
_entity.pdbx_description
1 polymer ?
#
loop_
_entity_poly.entity_id
_entity_poly.type
_entity_poly.pdbx_seq_one_letter_code
_entity_poly.pdbx_strand_id
1 'polypeptide(L)'
;MSTAEPTQKTRKAKTNKFVLILEQFLERYNLSAESSPEQLSEHAPELNALLPDWKARKCVKEALARGTEKRSAFSKEQKEALVPDQRNMIYSVRKRAQEVAKSED
;
A
#
# COMPACT_ATOMS: atom_id res chain seq x y z
N MET A 1 -27.60 30.05 15.49
CA MET A 1 -27.06 28.68 15.30
C MET A 1 -26.29 28.70 13.98
N SER A 2 -25.01 29.09 14.00
CA SER A 2 -24.20 29.22 12.79
C SER A 2 -23.38 27.94 12.64
N THR A 3 -23.78 27.11 11.70
CA THR A 3 -23.03 25.92 11.27
C THR A 3 -21.75 26.38 10.61
N ALA A 4 -20.63 26.23 11.32
CA ALA A 4 -19.31 26.44 10.74
C ALA A 4 -19.02 25.29 9.77
N GLU A 5 -18.96 25.61 8.48
CA GLU A 5 -18.43 24.72 7.45
C GLU A 5 -16.97 24.37 7.81
N PRO A 6 -16.58 23.08 7.87
CA PRO A 6 -15.18 22.75 8.00
C PRO A 6 -14.51 23.09 6.68
N THR A 7 -13.89 24.27 6.64
CA THR A 7 -13.03 24.70 5.53
C THR A 7 -11.87 23.72 5.46
N GLN A 8 -12.01 22.69 4.62
CA GLN A 8 -10.90 21.83 4.26
C GLN A 8 -9.88 22.72 3.56
N LYS A 9 -8.83 23.07 4.29
CA LYS A 9 -7.66 23.76 3.75
C LYS A 9 -7.07 22.83 2.71
N THR A 10 -7.48 22.98 1.45
CA THR A 10 -6.83 22.42 0.28
C THR A 10 -5.46 23.09 0.16
N ARG A 11 -4.52 22.68 1.02
CA ARG A 11 -3.11 22.73 0.67
C ARG A 11 -3.08 21.94 -0.63
N LYS A 12 -2.84 22.62 -1.76
CA LYS A 12 -2.51 21.98 -3.03
C LYS A 12 -1.29 21.11 -2.75
N ALA A 13 -1.53 19.90 -2.28
CA ALA A 13 -0.49 18.93 -2.04
C ALA A 13 0.16 18.80 -3.41
N LYS A 14 1.45 19.13 -3.50
CA LYS A 14 2.24 18.85 -4.68
C LYS A 14 2.08 17.36 -4.93
N THR A 15 1.13 16.99 -5.79
CA THR A 15 0.65 15.61 -5.84
C THR A 15 1.84 14.79 -6.26
N ASN A 16 2.36 14.02 -5.32
CA ASN A 16 3.58 13.28 -5.55
C ASN A 16 3.23 12.29 -6.65
N LYS A 17 3.94 12.32 -7.78
CA LYS A 17 3.60 11.53 -8.98
C LYS A 17 3.35 10.05 -8.66
N PHE A 18 4.01 9.52 -7.64
CA PHE A 18 3.82 8.15 -7.15
C PHE A 18 2.48 7.90 -6.46
N VAL A 19 1.91 8.91 -5.80
CA VAL A 19 0.55 8.86 -5.22
C VAL A 19 -0.49 8.80 -6.33
N LEU A 20 -0.30 9.54 -7.43
CA LEU A 20 -1.18 9.43 -8.61
C LEU A 20 -1.13 8.03 -9.22
N ILE A 21 0.09 7.49 -9.40
CA ILE A 21 0.27 6.12 -9.90
C ILE A 21 -0.43 5.11 -8.98
N LEU A 22 -0.29 5.26 -7.66
CA LEU A 22 -1.00 4.42 -6.70
C LEU A 22 -2.53 4.53 -6.86
N GLU A 23 -3.09 5.74 -6.88
CA GLU A 23 -4.53 5.92 -6.99
C GLU A 23 -5.09 5.30 -8.27
N GLN A 24 -4.41 5.49 -9.40
CA GLN A 24 -4.81 4.91 -10.68
C GLN A 24 -4.67 3.39 -10.69
N PHE A 25 -3.62 2.86 -10.08
CA PHE A 25 -3.42 1.42 -9.92
C PHE A 25 -4.56 0.79 -9.10
N LEU A 26 -4.86 1.39 -7.95
CA LEU A 26 -5.92 0.90 -7.07
C LEU A 26 -7.31 1.06 -7.74
N GLU A 27 -7.50 1.99 -8.66
CA GLU A 27 -8.77 2.16 -9.42
C GLU A 27 -8.91 1.07 -10.47
N ARG A 28 -7.85 0.82 -11.23
CA ARG A 28 -7.79 -0.23 -12.24
C ARG A 28 -8.16 -1.61 -11.69
N TYR A 29 -7.73 -1.91 -10.47
CA TYR A 29 -7.96 -3.19 -9.80
C TYR A 29 -9.10 -3.16 -8.77
N ASN A 30 -9.83 -2.04 -8.64
CA ASN A 30 -10.88 -1.86 -7.64
C ASN A 30 -10.42 -2.18 -6.19
N LEU A 31 -9.17 -1.87 -5.87
CA LEU A 31 -8.55 -2.17 -4.58
C LEU A 31 -8.80 -1.04 -3.57
N SER A 32 -9.30 -1.35 -2.39
CA SER A 32 -9.56 -0.35 -1.34
C SER A 32 -9.09 -0.87 0.02
N ALA A 33 -9.32 -0.07 1.07
CA ALA A 33 -9.11 -0.51 2.44
C ALA A 33 -10.09 -1.63 2.86
N GLU A 34 -11.10 -1.95 2.05
CA GLU A 34 -12.01 -3.09 2.24
C GLU A 34 -11.49 -4.37 1.57
N SER A 35 -10.48 -4.27 0.70
CA SER A 35 -9.87 -5.43 0.05
C SER A 35 -9.06 -6.27 1.04
N SER A 36 -9.06 -7.58 0.84
CA SER A 36 -8.27 -8.47 1.70
C SER A 36 -6.76 -8.31 1.41
N PRO A 37 -5.89 -8.59 2.39
CA PRO A 37 -4.44 -8.62 2.16
C PRO A 37 -4.03 -9.59 1.04
N GLU A 38 -4.73 -10.72 0.84
CA GLU A 38 -4.43 -11.64 -0.27
C GLU A 38 -4.66 -10.97 -1.62
N GLN A 39 -5.81 -10.30 -1.80
CA GLN A 39 -6.12 -9.57 -3.04
C GLN A 39 -5.11 -8.45 -3.33
N LEU A 40 -4.66 -7.76 -2.29
CA LEU A 40 -3.62 -6.73 -2.42
C LEU A 40 -2.25 -7.34 -2.79
N SER A 41 -1.93 -8.50 -2.24
CA SER A 41 -0.65 -9.17 -2.47
C SER A 41 -0.51 -9.72 -3.90
N GLU A 42 -1.62 -10.09 -4.54
CA GLU A 42 -1.65 -10.54 -5.94
C GLU A 42 -1.08 -9.49 -6.89
N HIS A 43 -1.38 -8.22 -6.61
CA HIS A 43 -0.99 -7.08 -7.44
C HIS A 43 0.28 -6.37 -6.95
N ALA A 44 0.84 -6.78 -5.81
CA ALA A 44 2.09 -6.24 -5.28
C ALA A 44 3.29 -6.29 -6.26
N PRO A 45 3.55 -7.38 -7.03
CA PRO A 45 4.69 -7.40 -7.95
C PRO A 45 4.55 -6.35 -9.07
N GLU A 46 3.33 -6.13 -9.59
CA GLU A 46 3.09 -5.12 -10.63
C GLU A 46 3.27 -3.70 -10.08
N LEU A 47 2.73 -3.42 -8.89
CA LEU A 47 2.96 -2.11 -8.25
C LEU A 47 4.44 -1.86 -7.97
N ASN A 48 5.18 -2.89 -7.51
CA ASN A 48 6.62 -2.76 -7.27
C ASN A 48 7.42 -2.51 -8.55
N ALA A 49 7.02 -3.09 -9.68
CA ALA A 49 7.63 -2.80 -10.98
C ALA A 49 7.43 -1.33 -11.41
N LEU A 50 6.28 -0.75 -11.08
CA LEU A 50 5.99 0.67 -11.31
C LEU A 50 6.75 1.62 -10.35
N LEU A 51 7.27 1.09 -9.24
CA LEU A 51 7.97 1.84 -8.18
C LEU A 51 9.41 1.32 -7.99
N PRO A 52 10.31 1.56 -8.97
CA PRO A 52 11.67 1.01 -8.92
C PRO A 52 12.52 1.59 -7.78
N ASP A 53 12.30 2.87 -7.43
CA ASP A 53 13.07 3.58 -6.40
C ASP A 53 12.53 3.34 -4.98
N TRP A 54 13.43 3.16 -4.01
CA TRP A 54 13.04 2.93 -2.61
C TRP A 54 12.29 4.12 -1.99
N LYS A 55 12.58 5.36 -2.41
CA LYS A 55 11.86 6.57 -1.98
C LYS A 55 10.44 6.58 -2.54
N ALA A 56 10.24 6.08 -3.75
CA ALA A 56 8.90 5.95 -4.35
C ALA A 56 8.05 4.98 -3.53
N ARG A 57 8.61 3.80 -3.19
CA ARG A 57 7.96 2.82 -2.32
C ARG A 57 7.63 3.40 -0.93
N LYS A 58 8.58 4.12 -0.32
CA LYS A 58 8.36 4.80 0.97
C LYS A 58 7.21 5.80 0.88
N CYS A 59 7.20 6.65 -0.15
CA CYS A 59 6.15 7.66 -0.34
C CYS A 59 4.76 7.03 -0.50
N VAL A 60 4.67 5.95 -1.27
CA VAL A 60 3.41 5.20 -1.47
C VAL A 60 2.94 4.56 -0.16
N LYS A 61 3.85 3.97 0.61
CA LYS A 61 3.53 3.39 1.92
C LYS A 61 3.02 4.43 2.91
N GLU A 62 3.60 5.62 2.92
CA GLU A 62 3.11 6.75 3.72
C GLU A 62 1.73 7.25 3.27
N ALA A 63 1.47 7.28 1.95
CA ALA A 63 0.16 7.64 1.41
C ALA A 63 -0.92 6.62 1.79
N LEU A 64 -0.63 5.32 1.68
CA LEU A 64 -1.51 4.25 2.14
C LEU A 64 -1.78 4.33 3.65
N ALA A 65 -0.79 4.73 4.44
CA ALA A 65 -0.93 4.83 5.90
C ALA A 65 -1.75 6.04 6.35
N ARG A 66 -1.64 7.18 5.64
CA ARG A 66 -2.40 8.40 5.96
C ARG A 66 -3.79 8.40 5.35
N GLY A 67 -4.02 7.55 4.35
CA GLY A 67 -5.18 7.69 3.46
C GLY A 67 -4.96 8.83 2.48
N THR A 68 -5.67 8.76 1.36
CA THR A 68 -5.76 9.83 0.36
C THR A 68 -7.10 10.52 0.50
N GLU A 69 -7.31 11.65 -0.18
CA GLU A 69 -8.61 12.33 -0.17
C GLU A 69 -9.75 11.43 -0.69
N LYS A 70 -9.41 10.47 -1.56
CA LYS A 70 -10.38 9.54 -2.18
C LYS A 70 -10.47 8.17 -1.51
N ARG A 71 -9.51 7.78 -0.66
CA ARG A 71 -9.43 6.42 -0.09
C ARG A 71 -8.99 6.43 1.36
N SER A 72 -9.67 5.61 2.15
CA SER A 72 -9.33 5.35 3.55
C SER A 72 -7.90 4.85 3.74
N ALA A 73 -7.36 5.08 4.93
CA ALA A 73 -6.08 4.54 5.33
C ALA A 73 -6.12 3.01 5.37
N PHE A 74 -5.09 2.37 4.83
CA PHE A 74 -4.92 0.93 4.85
C PHE A 74 -4.31 0.47 6.17
N SER A 75 -4.69 -0.72 6.62
CA SER A 75 -4.12 -1.38 7.79
C SER A 75 -2.63 -1.68 7.61
N LYS A 76 -1.95 -2.05 8.70
CA LYS A 76 -0.53 -2.41 8.62
C LYS A 76 -0.30 -3.60 7.68
N GLU A 77 -1.11 -4.65 7.82
CA GLU A 77 -1.01 -5.87 7.03
C GLU A 77 -1.30 -5.62 5.55
N GLN A 78 -2.33 -4.83 5.24
CA GLN A 78 -2.66 -4.47 3.85
C GLN A 78 -1.52 -3.70 3.16
N LYS A 79 -0.87 -2.77 3.88
CA LYS A 79 0.29 -2.03 3.36
C LYS A 79 1.48 -2.94 3.10
N GLU A 80 1.72 -3.91 3.99
CA GLU A 80 2.81 -4.88 3.83
C GLU A 80 2.52 -5.89 2.71
N ALA A 81 1.25 -6.22 2.49
CA ALA A 81 0.83 -7.06 1.37
C ALA A 81 1.05 -6.35 0.03
N LEU A 82 0.61 -5.09 -0.10
CA LEU A 82 0.68 -4.33 -1.35
C LEU A 82 2.09 -3.78 -1.65
N VAL A 83 2.81 -3.33 -0.61
CA VAL A 83 4.19 -2.81 -0.72
C VAL A 83 5.06 -3.51 0.33
N PRO A 84 5.47 -4.76 0.06
CA PRO A 84 6.33 -5.51 0.97
C PRO A 84 7.66 -4.80 1.15
N ASP A 85 8.11 -4.72 2.40
CA ASP A 85 9.47 -4.27 2.67
C ASP A 85 10.43 -5.37 2.19
N GLN A 86 11.34 -5.06 1.27
CA GLN A 86 12.26 -6.05 0.71
C GLN A 86 13.08 -6.78 1.79
N ARG A 87 13.35 -6.15 2.95
CA ARG A 87 14.01 -6.80 4.08
C ARG A 87 13.12 -7.87 4.73
N ASN A 88 11.81 -7.61 4.77
CA ASN A 88 10.83 -8.56 5.28
C ASN A 88 10.58 -9.70 4.28
N MET A 89 10.65 -9.43 2.96
CA MET A 89 10.49 -10.46 1.92
C MET A 89 11.54 -11.58 2.03
N ILE A 90 12.81 -11.22 2.29
CA ILE A 90 13.89 -12.20 2.55
C ILE A 90 13.57 -13.04 3.79
N TYR A 91 13.06 -12.40 4.84
CA TYR A 91 12.68 -13.07 6.09
C TYR A 91 11.49 -14.02 5.89
N SER A 92 10.45 -13.60 5.18
CA SER A 92 9.24 -14.41 4.91
C SER A 92 9.52 -15.59 3.99
N VAL A 93 10.42 -15.45 2.99
CA VAL A 93 10.86 -16.58 2.15
C VAL A 93 11.64 -17.59 2.98
N ARG A 94 12.59 -17.15 3.81
CA ARG A 94 13.33 -18.04 4.72
C ARG A 94 12.40 -18.77 5.71
N LYS A 95 11.41 -18.06 6.26
CA LYS A 95 10.49 -18.63 7.24
C LYS A 95 9.57 -19.68 6.62
N ARG A 96 9.01 -19.41 5.43
CA ARG A 96 8.22 -20.41 4.67
C ARG A 96 9.06 -21.62 4.28
N ALA A 97 10.30 -21.42 3.84
CA ALA A 97 11.20 -22.53 3.53
C ALA A 97 11.50 -23.39 4.77
N GLN A 98 11.63 -22.78 5.95
CA GLN A 98 11.82 -23.52 7.21
C GLN A 98 10.57 -24.25 7.71
N GLU A 99 9.36 -23.72 7.46
CA GLU A 99 8.12 -24.41 7.85
C GLU A 99 7.79 -25.57 6.91
N VAL A 100 8.02 -25.43 5.59
CA VAL A 100 7.89 -26.55 4.63
C VAL A 100 8.83 -27.70 4.98
N ALA A 101 10.09 -27.40 5.32
CA ALA A 101 11.06 -28.41 5.72
C ALA A 101 10.73 -29.14 7.05
N LYS A 102 9.75 -28.65 7.83
CA LYS A 102 9.30 -29.28 9.08
C LYS A 102 8.02 -30.10 8.92
N SER A 103 7.40 -30.08 7.74
CA SER A 103 6.18 -30.82 7.43
C SER A 103 6.44 -32.06 6.56
N GLU A 104 7.71 -32.38 6.28
CA GLU A 104 8.18 -33.62 5.64
C GLU A 104 8.85 -34.54 6.68
N ASP A 105 8.12 -34.93 7.73
CA ASP A 105 8.47 -36.06 8.61
C ASP A 105 7.24 -36.97 8.78
#